data_AF-A0AA38FHB4-F1
#
_entry.id   AF-A0AA38FHB4-F1
#
_cell.length_a   1.000
_cell.length_b   1.000
_cell.length_c   1.000
_cell.angle_alpha   90.00
_cell.angle_beta   90.00
_cell.angle_gamma   90.00
#
_symmetry.space_group_name_H-M   'P 1'
#
loop_
_entity.id
_entity.type
_entity.pdbx_description
1 polymer ?
#
loop_
_entity_poly.entity_id
_entity_poly.type
_entity_poly.pdbx_seq_one_letter_code
_entity_poly.pdbx_strand_id
1 'polypeptide(L)'
;MLMRYATRFLMDDIYRNPGPLQFEGPGADTKTITLSVEDQDYIGRIQQLRSYLDKVRDIVKPGCPEEVLKAALSAMASVSDVLSVMTAPAYRNFTPF
;
A
#
# COMPACT_ATOMS: atom_id res chain seq x y z
N MET A 1 -7.25 31.45 32.99
CA MET A 1 -6.28 32.33 32.28
C MET A 1 -5.60 31.55 31.15
N LEU A 2 -6.37 31.05 30.17
CA LEU A 2 -5.86 30.22 29.05
C LEU A 2 -6.48 30.58 27.68
N MET A 3 -7.40 31.56 27.65
CA MET A 3 -8.11 32.01 26.44
C MET A 3 -7.52 33.26 25.79
N ARG A 4 -6.56 33.95 26.44
CA ARG A 4 -6.04 35.25 25.96
C ARG A 4 -4.99 35.17 24.85
N TYR A 5 -4.53 33.97 24.50
CA TYR A 5 -3.56 33.74 23.42
C TYR A 5 -4.08 32.83 22.30
N ALA A 6 -5.24 32.19 22.48
CA ALA A 6 -5.81 31.30 21.45
C ALA A 6 -6.15 32.07 20.16
N THR A 7 -6.60 33.31 20.26
CA THR A 7 -6.89 34.18 19.12
C THR A 7 -5.64 34.64 18.35
N ARG A 8 -4.45 34.63 18.96
CA ARG A 8 -3.19 34.92 18.26
C ARG A 8 -2.67 33.71 17.47
N PHE A 9 -3.17 32.52 17.76
CA PHE A 9 -2.87 31.29 17.01
C PHE A 9 -3.95 30.92 15.98
N LEU A 10 -5.11 31.61 15.97
CA LEU A 10 -6.27 31.25 15.14
C LEU A 10 -6.59 32.24 14.00
N MET A 11 -5.87 33.36 13.89
CA MET A 11 -6.24 34.44 12.96
C MET A 11 -5.32 34.60 11.73
N ASP A 12 -4.19 33.89 11.69
CA ASP A 12 -3.30 33.88 10.50
C ASP A 12 -3.29 32.51 9.81
N ASP A 13 -4.29 31.66 10.06
CA ASP A 13 -4.53 30.46 9.25
C ASP A 13 -5.15 30.86 7.90
N ILE A 14 -4.44 31.74 7.18
CA ILE A 14 -4.56 31.86 5.74
C ILE A 14 -3.93 30.57 5.23
N TYR A 15 -4.74 29.51 5.20
CA TYR A 15 -4.40 28.20 4.67
C TYR A 15 -3.96 28.36 3.20
N ARG A 16 -2.71 28.74 3.02
CA ARG A 16 -1.94 28.45 1.82
C ARG A 16 -1.63 26.98 1.97
N ASN A 17 -2.28 26.15 1.15
CA ASN A 17 -1.74 24.84 0.80
C ASN A 17 -0.23 25.07 0.53
N PRO A 18 0.68 24.70 1.45
CA PRO A 18 2.02 25.23 1.40
C PRO A 18 2.66 24.60 0.18
N GLY A 19 3.14 25.43 -0.73
CA GLY A 19 3.97 24.96 -1.83
C GLY A 19 5.30 24.38 -1.31
N PRO A 20 6.37 24.39 -2.11
CA PRO A 20 7.61 23.67 -1.84
C PRO A 20 8.36 24.02 -0.55
N LEU A 21 7.87 24.97 0.26
CA LEU A 21 8.38 25.29 1.60
C LEU A 21 8.35 24.09 2.57
N GLN A 22 7.55 23.05 2.29
CA GLN A 22 7.57 21.79 3.07
C GLN A 22 8.83 20.94 2.83
N PHE A 23 9.62 21.27 1.79
CA PHE A 23 10.82 20.54 1.39
C PHE A 23 12.12 21.33 1.67
N GLU A 24 12.08 22.37 2.50
CA GLU A 24 13.29 23.09 2.94
C GLU A 24 13.53 22.96 4.45
N GLY A 25 14.81 22.92 4.85
CA GLY A 25 15.25 22.86 6.25
C GLY A 25 15.57 21.44 6.76
N PRO A 26 16.02 21.31 8.03
CA PRO A 26 16.51 20.04 8.59
C PRO A 26 15.48 18.89 8.64
N GLY A 27 14.19 19.22 8.47
CA GLY A 27 13.08 18.27 8.43
C GLY A 27 12.49 18.03 7.04
N ALA A 28 13.09 18.60 5.98
CA ALA A 28 12.63 18.44 4.60
C ALA A 28 12.59 16.97 4.16
N ASP A 29 13.56 16.17 4.61
CA ASP A 29 13.65 14.73 4.32
C ASP A 29 12.97 13.87 5.40
N THR A 30 12.53 14.46 6.51
CA THR A 30 11.81 13.72 7.55
C THR A 30 10.37 13.54 7.11
N LYS A 31 10.10 12.43 6.42
CA LYS A 31 8.73 12.00 6.15
C LYS A 31 7.99 11.81 7.48
N THR A 32 6.77 12.34 7.56
CA THR A 32 5.88 12.09 8.70
C THR A 32 5.74 10.58 8.92
N ILE A 33 5.86 10.13 10.18
CA ILE A 33 5.79 8.70 10.54
C ILE A 33 4.57 8.01 9.91
N THR A 34 3.42 8.69 9.87
CA THR A 34 2.18 8.19 9.25
C THR A 34 2.37 7.78 7.78
N LEU A 35 3.08 8.58 6.97
CA LEU A 35 3.39 8.24 5.56
C LEU A 35 4.35 7.04 5.46
N SER A 36 5.26 6.91 6.42
CA SER A 36 6.22 5.81 6.44
C SER A 36 5.59 4.49 6.90
N VAL A 37 4.55 4.55 7.74
CA VAL A 37 3.80 3.38 8.22
C VAL A 37 2.99 2.74 7.08
N GLU A 38 2.38 3.55 6.20
CA GLU A 38 1.65 3.05 5.04
C GLU A 38 2.58 2.34 4.04
N ASP A 39 3.76 2.91 3.75
CA ASP A 39 4.77 2.29 2.89
C ASP A 39 5.30 0.96 3.48
N GLN A 40 5.47 0.89 4.81
CA GLN A 40 5.91 -0.32 5.50
C GLN A 40 4.87 -1.45 5.40
N ASP A 41 3.57 -1.16 5.56
CA ASP A 41 2.52 -2.17 5.37
C ASP A 41 2.46 -2.64 3.91
N TYR A 42 2.56 -1.72 2.94
CA TYR A 42 2.56 -2.07 1.53
C TYR A 42 3.69 -3.03 1.14
N ILE A 43 4.93 -2.69 1.50
CA ILE A 43 6.10 -3.54 1.22
C ILE A 43 6.01 -4.88 1.98
N GLY A 44 5.55 -4.86 3.24
CA GLY A 44 5.33 -6.07 4.02
C GLY A 44 4.32 -7.02 3.37
N ARG A 45 3.22 -6.49 2.81
CA ARG A 45 2.22 -7.26 2.07
C ARG A 45 2.78 -7.85 0.77
N ILE A 46 3.64 -7.11 0.04
CA ILE A 46 4.35 -7.65 -1.13
C ILE A 46 5.27 -8.81 -0.73
N GLN A 47 6.02 -8.66 0.37
CA GLN A 47 6.90 -9.72 0.87
C GLN A 47 6.11 -10.96 1.29
N GLN A 48 4.96 -10.77 1.95
CA GLN A 48 4.09 -11.87 2.35
C GLN A 48 3.51 -12.61 1.13
N LEU A 49 3.07 -11.88 0.09
CA LEU A 49 2.63 -12.47 -1.17
C LEU A 49 3.74 -13.32 -1.81
N ARG A 50 4.97 -12.81 -1.87
CA ARG A 50 6.13 -13.57 -2.37
C ARG A 50 6.35 -14.86 -1.58
N SER A 51 6.26 -14.80 -0.24
CA SER A 51 6.37 -15.98 0.62
C SER A 51 5.32 -17.05 0.29
N TYR A 52 4.08 -16.66 -0.02
CA TYR A 52 3.06 -17.64 -0.44
C TYR A 52 3.40 -18.28 -1.80
N LEU A 53 3.87 -17.50 -2.77
CA LEU A 53 4.29 -18.03 -4.07
C LEU A 53 5.47 -19.01 -3.94
N ASP A 54 6.42 -18.71 -3.05
CA ASP A 54 7.53 -19.61 -2.73
C ASP A 54 7.04 -20.93 -2.13
N LYS A 55 6.06 -20.89 -1.21
CA LYS A 55 5.45 -22.10 -0.64
C LYS A 55 4.74 -22.94 -1.70
N VAL A 56 3.98 -22.31 -2.61
CA VAL A 56 3.32 -23.02 -3.72
C VAL A 56 4.37 -23.71 -4.59
N ARG A 57 5.44 -23.00 -4.98
CA ARG A 57 6.56 -23.57 -5.73
C ARG A 57 7.19 -24.77 -5.02
N ASP A 58 7.37 -24.68 -3.71
CA ASP A 58 7.96 -25.77 -2.93
C ASP A 58 7.08 -27.01 -2.85
N ILE A 59 5.75 -26.84 -2.86
CA ILE A 59 4.77 -27.93 -2.89
C ILE A 59 4.72 -28.60 -4.27
N VAL A 60 4.76 -27.83 -5.36
CA VAL A 60 4.64 -28.34 -6.74
C VAL A 60 5.97 -28.76 -7.38
N LYS A 61 6.94 -29.21 -6.58
CA LYS A 61 8.23 -29.73 -7.07
C LYS A 61 8.02 -30.96 -7.97
N PRO A 62 8.96 -31.25 -8.89
CA PRO A 62 8.93 -32.49 -9.66
C PRO A 62 8.79 -33.70 -8.74
N GLY A 63 7.82 -34.58 -9.04
CA GLY A 63 7.47 -35.72 -8.19
C GLY A 63 6.32 -35.47 -7.20
N CYS A 64 5.71 -34.29 -7.19
CA CYS A 64 4.46 -34.07 -6.44
C CYS A 64 3.29 -34.90 -7.02
N PRO A 65 2.27 -35.23 -6.19
CA PRO A 65 1.08 -35.92 -6.67
C PRO A 65 0.32 -35.11 -7.73
N GLU A 66 -0.22 -35.79 -8.75
CA GLU A 66 -0.91 -35.14 -9.87
C GLU A 66 -2.11 -34.28 -9.41
N GLU A 67 -2.85 -34.75 -8.41
CA GLU A 67 -3.99 -34.02 -7.84
C GLU A 67 -3.56 -32.69 -7.20
N VAL A 68 -2.39 -32.66 -6.55
CA VAL A 68 -1.81 -31.45 -5.95
C VAL A 68 -1.44 -30.46 -7.04
N LEU A 69 -0.82 -30.93 -8.13
CA LEU A 69 -0.47 -30.08 -9.28
C LEU A 69 -1.71 -29.49 -9.95
N LYS A 70 -2.75 -30.32 -10.18
CA LYS A 70 -4.03 -29.88 -10.75
C LYS A 70 -4.72 -28.82 -9.88
N ALA A 71 -4.76 -29.06 -8.56
CA ALA A 71 -5.34 -28.12 -7.61
C ALA A 71 -4.57 -26.79 -7.60
N ALA A 72 -3.24 -26.83 -7.57
CA ALA A 72 -2.40 -25.63 -7.60
C ALA A 72 -2.59 -24.82 -8.88
N LEU A 73 -2.65 -25.47 -10.05
CA LEU A 73 -2.91 -24.81 -11.33
C LEU A 73 -4.27 -24.10 -11.34
N SER A 74 -5.33 -24.80 -10.91
CA SER A 74 -6.67 -24.22 -10.86
C SER A 74 -6.76 -23.04 -9.90
N ALA A 75 -6.15 -23.14 -8.70
CA ALA A 75 -6.16 -22.08 -7.71
C ALA A 75 -5.39 -20.84 -8.21
N MET A 76 -4.21 -21.04 -8.81
CA MET A 76 -3.39 -19.93 -9.34
C MET A 76 -4.07 -19.24 -10.53
N ALA A 77 -4.75 -19.98 -11.40
CA ALA A 77 -5.55 -19.41 -12.48
C ALA A 77 -6.67 -18.50 -11.93
N SER A 78 -7.39 -18.97 -10.91
CA SER A 78 -8.42 -18.16 -10.25
C SER A 78 -7.87 -16.86 -9.65
N VAL A 79 -6.70 -16.92 -9.00
CA VAL A 79 -6.03 -15.72 -8.48
C VAL A 79 -5.70 -14.74 -9.61
N SER A 80 -5.15 -15.22 -10.73
CA SER A 80 -4.86 -14.34 -11.87
C SER A 80 -6.10 -13.71 -12.48
N ASP A 81 -7.21 -14.46 -12.58
CA ASP A 81 -8.46 -13.96 -13.15
C ASP A 81 -9.07 -12.86 -12.30
N VAL A 82 -9.11 -13.04 -10.97
CA VAL A 82 -9.60 -12.02 -10.03
C VAL A 82 -8.76 -10.74 -10.14
N LEU A 83 -7.44 -10.85 -10.12
CA LEU A 83 -6.55 -9.70 -10.23
C LEU A 83 -6.65 -9.01 -11.60
N SER A 84 -6.89 -9.76 -12.67
CA SER A 84 -7.12 -9.23 -14.02
C SER A 84 -8.37 -8.34 -14.05
N VAL A 85 -9.48 -8.81 -13.47
CA VAL A 85 -10.72 -8.00 -13.36
C VAL A 85 -10.50 -6.73 -12.54
N MET A 86 -9.77 -6.82 -11.42
CA MET A 86 -9.51 -5.66 -10.55
C MET A 86 -8.53 -4.64 -11.17
N THR A 87 -7.64 -5.09 -12.05
CA THR A 87 -6.70 -4.21 -12.75
C THR A 87 -7.26 -3.63 -14.05
N ALA A 88 -8.42 -4.10 -14.48
CA ALA A 88 -9.12 -3.56 -15.64
C ALA A 88 -9.44 -2.06 -15.43
N PRO A 89 -9.33 -1.23 -16.48
CA PRO A 89 -9.51 0.21 -16.39
C PRO A 89 -10.89 0.63 -15.85
N ALA A 90 -11.93 -0.19 -16.06
CA ALA A 90 -13.26 0.05 -15.51
C ALA A 90 -13.30 0.02 -13.97
N TYR A 91 -12.42 -0.74 -13.32
CA TYR A 91 -12.34 -0.83 -11.86
C TYR A 91 -11.49 0.30 -11.25
N ARG A 92 -10.46 0.77 -11.96
CA ARG A 92 -9.60 1.90 -11.54
C ARG A 92 -10.35 3.23 -11.37
N ASN A 93 -11.49 3.38 -12.05
CA ASN A 93 -12.32 4.58 -11.95
C ASN A 93 -13.16 4.65 -10.66
N PHE A 94 -13.18 3.59 -9.84
CA PHE A 94 -13.90 3.54 -8.55
C PHE A 94 -13.00 3.79 -7.33
N THR A 95 -11.69 3.97 -7.52
CA THR A 95 -10.77 4.38 -6.45
C THR A 95 -10.56 5.89 -6.53
N PRO A 96 -11.10 6.70 -5.59
CA PRO A 96 -10.77 8.12 -5.52
C PRO A 96 -9.37 8.24 -4.90
N PHE A 97 -8.36 8.44 -5.74
CA PHE A 97 -7.08 9.02 -5.34
C PHE A 97 -6.82 10.22 -6.24
#